data_AF-A0A653BJN3-F1
#
_entry.id   AF-A0A653BJN3-F1
#
_cell.length_a   1.000
_cell.length_b   1.000
_cell.length_c   1.000
_cell.angle_alpha   90.00
_cell.angle_beta   90.00
_cell.angle_gamma   90.00
#
_symmetry.space_group_name_H-M   'P 1'
#
loop_
_entity.id
_entity.type
_entity.pdbx_description
1 polymer ?
#
loop_
_entity_poly.entity_id
_entity_poly.type
_entity_poly.pdbx_seq_one_letter_code
_entity_poly.pdbx_strand_id
1 'polypeptide(L)'
;MKHRLVPYECFSDEDEGSGESNQLVCEPLTTGSSFDKDKTFEPSAVSSSSQDSYEGDIFSYSEDTELEEAQNNINSARKRKKVADESEWVRIKNKRLRMQGKAYLGFSKKRGEKIKQNQPREARTLKKTCDSTKCIKSKLRYCKEFTETCRQQIFNKFWSLSWDQRKVFVASHVLK
;
A
#
# COMPACT_ATOMS: atom_id res chain seq x y z
N MET A 1 -5.39 -39.86 -10.83
CA MET A 1 -5.35 -38.39 -10.63
C MET A 1 -6.62 -37.80 -11.23
N LYS A 2 -7.56 -37.34 -10.40
CA LYS A 2 -8.81 -36.69 -10.85
C LYS A 2 -8.76 -35.23 -10.37
N HIS A 3 -8.54 -34.29 -11.29
CA HIS A 3 -8.66 -32.87 -10.97
C HIS A 3 -10.14 -32.49 -10.92
N ARG A 4 -10.63 -32.22 -9.71
CA ARG A 4 -11.96 -31.67 -9.46
C ARG A 4 -11.92 -30.18 -9.80
N LEU A 5 -12.53 -29.80 -10.91
CA LEU A 5 -12.79 -28.39 -11.23
C LEU A 5 -13.85 -27.88 -10.25
N VAL A 6 -13.54 -26.79 -9.54
CA VAL A 6 -14.52 -26.09 -8.71
C VAL A 6 -15.30 -25.13 -9.62
N PRO A 7 -16.64 -25.19 -9.66
CA PRO A 7 -17.45 -24.24 -10.41
C PRO A 7 -17.33 -22.83 -9.85
N TYR A 8 -17.27 -21.84 -10.74
CA TYR A 8 -17.32 -20.42 -10.41
C TYR A 8 -18.78 -20.06 -10.11
N GLU A 9 -19.09 -19.78 -8.84
CA GLU A 9 -20.41 -19.27 -8.47
C GLU A 9 -20.52 -17.80 -8.90
N CYS A 10 -21.45 -17.58 -9.83
CA CYS A 10 -21.92 -16.29 -10.28
C CYS A 10 -22.80 -15.71 -9.18
N PHE A 11 -22.33 -14.68 -8.48
CA PHE A 11 -23.18 -13.87 -7.62
C PHE A 11 -24.08 -13.01 -8.53
N SER A 12 -25.29 -13.49 -8.74
CA SER A 12 -26.41 -12.70 -9.25
C SER A 12 -27.10 -12.08 -8.05
N ASP A 13 -27.01 -10.75 -7.91
CA ASP A 13 -27.95 -9.99 -7.09
C ASP A 13 -28.91 -9.29 -8.05
N GLU A 14 -30.01 -9.97 -8.34
CA GLU A 14 -31.26 -9.35 -8.78
C GLU A 14 -31.99 -8.93 -7.51
N ASP A 15 -32.33 -7.65 -7.37
CA ASP A 15 -33.29 -7.19 -6.38
C ASP A 15 -34.30 -6.28 -7.09
N GLU A 16 -35.46 -6.86 -7.36
CA GLU A 16 -36.70 -6.21 -7.77
C GLU A 16 -37.39 -5.69 -6.50
N GLY A 17 -37.62 -4.37 -6.41
CA GLY A 17 -38.26 -3.77 -5.26
C GLY A 17 -38.86 -2.40 -5.58
N SER A 18 -40.15 -2.43 -5.91
CA SER A 18 -41.08 -1.32 -6.18
C SER A 18 -41.02 -0.16 -5.18
N GLY A 19 -41.29 1.05 -5.68
CA GLY A 19 -41.27 2.28 -4.90
C GLY A 19 -42.45 2.49 -3.96
N GLU A 20 -42.26 3.42 -3.03
CA GLU A 20 -43.30 4.31 -2.52
C GLU A 20 -42.65 5.56 -1.90
N SER A 21 -43.18 6.71 -2.30
CA SER A 21 -42.83 8.04 -1.80
C SER A 21 -43.34 8.23 -0.39
N ASN A 22 -42.52 8.74 0.54
CA ASN A 22 -43.03 9.63 1.57
C ASN A 22 -41.96 10.61 2.11
N GLN A 23 -42.41 11.85 2.13
CA GLN A 23 -41.71 13.09 2.39
C GLN A 23 -41.60 13.31 3.90
N LEU A 24 -40.40 13.54 4.44
CA LEU A 24 -40.24 14.02 5.82
C LEU A 24 -39.09 15.02 5.93
N VAL A 25 -39.56 16.27 5.88
CA VAL A 25 -39.06 17.58 6.31
C VAL A 25 -37.87 17.60 7.28
N CYS A 26 -36.86 18.41 6.94
CA CYS A 26 -35.88 18.97 7.88
C CYS A 26 -36.54 20.08 8.72
N GLU A 27 -36.20 20.22 10.02
CA GLU A 27 -36.15 21.48 10.81
C GLU A 27 -35.57 21.20 12.24
N PRO A 28 -35.15 22.22 13.01
CA PRO A 28 -33.86 22.21 13.74
C PRO A 28 -33.90 22.31 15.30
N LEU A 29 -32.69 22.18 15.89
CA LEU A 29 -32.12 22.88 17.07
C LEU A 29 -32.75 22.74 18.49
N THR A 30 -31.98 22.17 19.45
CA THR A 30 -31.30 22.87 20.58
C THR A 30 -31.17 22.04 21.87
N THR A 31 -30.01 22.20 22.53
CA THR A 31 -29.72 22.19 23.99
C THR A 31 -30.15 20.97 24.83
N GLY A 32 -29.31 20.31 25.62
CA GLY A 32 -27.93 20.50 26.03
C GLY A 32 -27.63 19.48 27.13
N SER A 33 -26.36 19.16 27.39
CA SER A 33 -25.96 18.60 28.70
C SER A 33 -24.43 18.53 28.83
N SER A 34 -23.97 19.25 29.85
CA SER A 34 -22.76 19.06 30.66
C SER A 34 -21.40 18.90 29.98
N PHE A 35 -20.69 20.02 30.02
CA PHE A 35 -19.24 20.13 30.03
C PHE A 35 -18.72 19.66 31.41
N ASP A 36 -17.88 18.62 31.46
CA ASP A 36 -17.02 18.37 32.62
C ASP A 36 -15.57 18.59 32.21
N LYS A 37 -15.05 19.72 32.67
CA LYS A 37 -13.66 20.17 32.59
C LYS A 37 -12.90 19.68 33.81
N ASP A 38 -11.59 19.56 33.61
CA ASP A 38 -10.53 19.64 34.62
C ASP A 38 -10.26 18.41 35.50
N LYS A 39 -9.27 17.62 35.06
CA LYS A 39 -8.28 17.03 35.97
C LYS A 39 -6.92 17.62 35.66
N THR A 40 -6.64 18.75 36.31
CA THR A 40 -5.30 19.33 36.45
C THR A 40 -4.43 18.36 37.25
N PHE A 41 -3.36 17.86 36.63
CA PHE A 41 -2.33 17.07 37.31
C PHE A 41 -1.29 18.03 37.87
N GLU A 42 -1.32 18.26 39.18
CA GLU A 42 -0.29 18.99 39.91
C GLU A 42 0.83 18.01 40.35
N PRO A 43 2.10 18.27 39.99
CA PRO A 43 3.21 17.52 40.55
C PRO A 43 3.61 18.13 41.90
N SER A 44 3.38 17.40 43.00
CA SER A 44 3.88 17.79 44.32
C SER A 44 5.41 17.75 44.35
N ALA A 45 6.00 18.91 44.62
CA ALA A 45 7.40 19.05 44.99
C ALA A 45 7.62 18.45 46.39
N VAL A 46 8.42 17.39 46.46
CA VAL A 46 9.04 16.91 47.69
C VAL A 46 10.52 17.27 47.62
N SER A 47 10.86 18.34 48.33
CA SER A 47 12.20 18.59 48.83
C SER A 47 12.41 17.70 50.05
N SER A 48 13.30 16.72 49.94
CA SER A 48 14.01 16.18 51.09
C SER A 48 15.49 16.20 50.79
N SER A 49 16.15 17.15 51.46
CA SER A 49 17.57 17.21 51.71
C SER A 49 18.08 15.91 52.34
N SER A 50 19.03 15.27 51.69
CA SER A 50 20.01 14.43 52.35
C SER A 50 21.38 14.85 51.86
N GLN A 51 22.05 15.63 52.70
CA GLN A 51 23.50 15.74 52.70
C GLN A 51 24.04 14.36 53.05
N ASP A 52 24.86 13.78 52.17
CA ASP A 52 25.88 12.87 52.64
C ASP A 52 27.16 13.10 51.83
N SER A 53 28.16 13.57 52.55
CA SER A 53 29.50 13.91 52.09
C SER A 53 30.36 12.66 52.26
N TYR A 54 30.69 12.01 51.14
CA TYR A 54 31.79 11.06 51.10
C TYR A 54 32.97 11.73 50.37
N GLU A 55 34.04 12.00 51.12
CA GLU A 55 35.34 12.24 50.52
C GLU A 55 35.99 10.89 50.22
N GLY A 56 36.49 10.71 49.00
CA GLY A 56 37.03 9.45 48.53
C GLY A 56 37.91 9.64 47.30
N ASP A 57 39.14 10.02 47.58
CA ASP A 57 40.41 9.76 46.88
C ASP A 57 40.52 10.02 45.36
N ILE A 58 41.40 10.97 45.05
CA ILE A 58 41.95 11.25 43.73
C ILE A 58 42.88 10.08 43.37
N PHE A 59 42.57 9.33 42.31
CA PHE A 59 43.55 8.46 41.66
C PHE A 59 43.83 8.98 40.26
N SER A 60 44.90 9.77 40.17
CA SER A 60 45.53 10.19 38.92
C SER A 60 46.33 9.02 38.37
N TYR A 61 45.87 8.42 37.28
CA TYR A 61 46.74 7.62 36.41
C TYR A 61 46.49 8.05 34.96
N SER A 62 47.52 8.66 34.38
CA SER A 62 47.52 9.08 32.98
C SER A 62 47.96 7.93 32.08
N GLU A 63 47.30 7.92 30.90
CA GLU A 63 47.83 7.52 29.60
C GLU A 63 48.06 6.04 29.35
N ASP A 64 47.14 5.44 28.59
CA ASP A 64 47.51 4.78 27.34
C ASP A 64 46.36 4.89 26.33
N THR A 65 46.76 5.39 25.16
CA THR A 65 46.03 5.65 23.92
C THR A 65 45.39 4.39 23.33
N GLU A 66 44.07 4.42 23.04
CA GLU A 66 43.40 3.72 21.91
C GLU A 66 41.86 3.71 22.02
N LEU A 67 41.14 4.81 22.29
CA LEU A 67 39.65 4.81 22.22
C LEU A 67 39.03 6.15 21.80
N GLU A 68 39.58 6.86 20.81
CA GLU A 68 38.98 8.14 20.36
C GLU A 68 37.74 8.01 19.45
N GLU A 69 37.41 6.83 18.93
CA GLU A 69 36.24 6.67 18.04
C GLU A 69 34.92 6.38 18.77
N ALA A 70 34.94 6.09 20.08
CA ALA A 70 33.73 5.73 20.83
C ALA A 70 33.03 6.91 21.53
N GLN A 71 33.72 8.02 21.80
CA GLN A 71 33.18 9.12 22.62
C GLN A 71 32.19 10.05 21.87
N ASN A 72 32.19 10.06 20.54
CA ASN A 72 31.39 11.04 19.77
C ASN A 72 29.90 10.69 19.61
N ASN A 73 29.41 9.58 20.17
CA ASN A 73 28.01 9.16 20.03
C ASN A 73 27.20 9.12 21.33
N ILE A 74 27.67 9.77 22.39
CA ILE A 74 26.96 9.80 23.68
C ILE A 74 25.98 11.00 23.74
N ASN A 75 26.22 12.04 22.93
CA ASN A 75 25.42 13.28 22.92
C ASN A 75 24.52 13.47 21.69
N SER A 76 24.31 12.43 20.88
CA SER A 76 23.35 12.53 19.77
C SER A 76 21.92 12.39 20.31
N ALA A 77 21.33 13.53 20.70
CA ALA A 77 19.90 13.58 21.05
C ALA A 77 19.09 12.88 19.96
N ARG A 78 18.21 11.94 20.33
CA ARG A 78 17.39 11.18 19.37
C ARG A 78 16.66 12.15 18.46
N LYS A 79 17.09 12.23 17.21
CA LYS A 79 16.40 13.00 16.18
C LYS A 79 14.98 12.44 16.03
N ARG A 80 13.98 13.33 16.04
CA ARG A 80 12.59 12.93 15.80
C ARG A 80 12.50 12.22 14.45
N LYS A 81 11.81 11.08 14.41
CA LYS A 81 11.56 10.36 13.15
C LYS A 81 10.72 11.25 12.23
N LYS A 82 11.15 11.39 10.99
CA LYS A 82 10.39 12.08 9.95
C LYS A 82 9.07 11.31 9.71
N VAL A 83 7.99 12.04 9.43
CA VAL A 83 6.74 11.44 8.95
C VAL A 83 7.03 10.76 7.61
N ALA A 84 6.66 9.48 7.49
CA ALA A 84 6.89 8.71 6.28
C ALA A 84 6.01 9.23 5.13
N ASP A 85 6.56 9.30 3.93
CA ASP A 85 5.80 9.64 2.73
C ASP A 85 4.81 8.51 2.42
N GLU A 86 3.57 8.88 2.15
CA GLU A 86 2.49 7.97 1.77
C GLU A 86 2.85 7.20 0.47
N SER A 87 3.58 7.83 -0.45
CA SER A 87 3.98 7.21 -1.72
C SER A 87 4.91 5.99 -1.55
N GLU A 88 5.63 5.94 -0.42
CA GLU A 88 6.55 4.88 -0.06
C GLU A 88 5.87 3.71 0.65
N TRP A 89 4.63 3.90 1.10
CA TRP A 89 3.88 2.84 1.77
C TRP A 89 3.76 1.63 0.84
N VAL A 90 4.12 0.46 1.36
CA VAL A 90 4.23 -0.79 0.58
C VAL A 90 2.98 -1.06 -0.26
N ARG A 91 1.78 -0.80 0.29
CA ARG A 91 0.51 -0.97 -0.44
C ARG A 91 0.38 -0.02 -1.62
N ILE A 92 0.67 1.27 -1.42
CA ILE A 92 0.53 2.32 -2.44
C ILE A 92 1.59 2.14 -3.51
N LYS A 93 2.84 1.88 -3.13
CA LYS A 93 3.93 1.54 -4.04
C LYS A 93 3.57 0.34 -4.91
N ASN A 94 3.12 -0.78 -4.33
CA ASN A 94 2.74 -1.97 -5.09
C ASN A 94 1.48 -1.76 -5.94
N LYS A 95 0.51 -0.96 -5.48
CA LYS A 95 -0.64 -0.55 -6.31
C LYS A 95 -0.14 0.18 -7.56
N ARG A 96 0.76 1.16 -7.42
CA ARG A 96 1.36 1.87 -8.55
C ARG A 96 2.16 0.95 -9.49
N LEU A 97 2.97 0.04 -8.94
CA LEU A 97 3.74 -0.92 -9.74
C LEU A 97 2.83 -1.86 -10.54
N ARG A 98 1.79 -2.41 -9.88
CA ARG A 98 0.76 -3.24 -10.55
C ARG A 98 0.04 -2.45 -11.64
N MET A 99 -0.30 -1.19 -11.34
CA MET A 99 -0.90 -0.31 -12.33
C MET A 99 0.03 -0.17 -13.54
N GLN A 100 1.31 0.13 -13.37
CA GLN A 100 2.27 0.28 -14.47
C GLN A 100 2.67 -1.05 -15.16
N GLY A 101 2.11 -2.19 -14.74
CA GLY A 101 2.50 -3.50 -15.28
C GLY A 101 3.91 -3.93 -14.90
N LYS A 102 4.52 -3.31 -13.89
CA LYS A 102 5.86 -3.66 -13.40
C LYS A 102 5.81 -4.81 -12.40
N ALA A 103 6.96 -5.37 -12.08
CA ALA A 103 7.08 -6.36 -11.02
C ALA A 103 6.65 -5.75 -9.68
N TYR A 104 5.90 -6.51 -8.87
CA TYR A 104 5.36 -6.04 -7.59
C TYR A 104 5.19 -7.19 -6.60
N LEU A 105 5.00 -6.87 -5.32
CA LEU A 105 4.67 -7.86 -4.31
C LEU A 105 3.15 -8.00 -4.16
N GLY A 106 2.64 -9.20 -4.45
CA GLY A 106 1.27 -9.63 -4.20
C GLY A 106 1.08 -10.24 -2.82
N PHE A 107 -0.18 -10.51 -2.48
CA PHE A 107 -0.53 -11.19 -1.23
C PHE A 107 -0.37 -12.71 -1.36
N SER A 108 0.21 -13.33 -0.34
CA SER A 108 0.16 -14.79 -0.15
C SER A 108 -0.30 -15.14 1.26
N LYS A 109 -0.83 -16.36 1.39
CA LYS A 109 -1.20 -16.98 2.65
C LYS A 109 -0.52 -18.34 2.72
N LYS A 110 0.40 -18.51 3.66
CA LYS A 110 0.93 -19.84 4.02
C LYS A 110 0.00 -20.47 5.06
N ARG A 111 -0.04 -21.82 5.11
CA ARG A 111 -0.89 -22.54 6.06
C ARG A 111 -0.53 -22.14 7.49
N GLY A 112 -1.50 -21.71 8.27
CA GLY A 112 -1.31 -21.26 9.66
C GLY A 112 -0.79 -19.82 9.82
N GLU A 113 -0.48 -19.10 8.75
CA GLU A 113 0.00 -17.71 8.83
C GLU A 113 -1.06 -16.67 8.42
N LYS A 114 -0.89 -15.44 8.93
CA LYS A 114 -1.63 -14.26 8.44
C LYS A 114 -1.24 -13.95 7.00
N ILE A 115 -2.17 -13.36 6.24
CA ILE A 115 -1.92 -12.92 4.86
C ILE A 115 -0.82 -11.85 4.86
N LYS A 116 0.21 -12.03 4.05
CA LYS A 116 1.35 -11.11 3.92
C LYS A 116 1.53 -10.71 2.46
N GLN A 117 1.98 -9.47 2.22
CA GLN A 117 2.29 -8.97 0.89
C GLN A 117 3.75 -9.25 0.52
N ASN A 118 4.06 -10.51 0.22
CA ASN A 118 5.42 -11.00 0.03
C ASN A 118 5.59 -11.86 -1.23
N GLN A 119 4.55 -12.04 -2.05
CA GLN A 119 4.66 -12.89 -3.24
C GLN A 119 5.17 -12.08 -4.43
N PRO A 120 6.36 -12.37 -4.98
CA PRO A 120 6.82 -11.67 -6.18
C PRO A 120 5.88 -11.98 -7.35
N ARG A 121 5.50 -10.93 -8.08
CA ARG A 121 4.76 -11.00 -9.34
C ARG A 121 5.63 -10.36 -10.40
N GLU A 122 5.80 -11.06 -11.51
CA GLU A 122 6.64 -10.62 -12.62
C GLU A 122 6.03 -9.41 -13.34
N ALA A 123 6.90 -8.64 -14.00
CA ALA A 123 6.47 -7.57 -14.89
C ALA A 123 5.69 -8.14 -16.08
N ARG A 124 4.76 -7.35 -16.59
CA ARG A 124 4.05 -7.65 -17.83
C ARG A 124 5.02 -7.48 -18.99
N THR A 125 5.01 -8.45 -19.89
CA THR A 125 5.82 -8.45 -21.11
C THR A 125 4.93 -8.76 -22.31
N LEU A 126 5.27 -8.17 -23.46
CA LEU A 126 4.63 -8.53 -24.71
C LEU A 126 5.13 -9.92 -25.11
N LYS A 127 4.19 -10.83 -25.42
CA LYS A 127 4.51 -12.16 -25.93
C LYS A 127 4.66 -12.12 -27.45
N LYS A 128 5.25 -13.17 -28.02
CA LYS A 128 5.31 -13.38 -29.47
C LYS A 128 3.92 -13.23 -30.12
N THR A 129 3.92 -12.80 -31.37
CA THR A 129 2.70 -12.76 -32.20
C THR A 129 2.07 -14.16 -32.27
N CYS A 130 0.75 -14.22 -32.33
CA CYS A 130 0.05 -15.50 -32.44
C CYS A 130 0.30 -16.12 -33.82
N ASP A 131 0.87 -17.32 -33.82
CA ASP A 131 1.20 -18.15 -34.98
C ASP A 131 0.24 -19.35 -35.15
N SER A 132 -0.77 -19.46 -34.29
CA SER A 132 -1.70 -20.61 -34.32
C SER A 132 -2.50 -20.67 -35.62
N THR A 133 -2.67 -21.88 -36.17
CA THR A 133 -3.44 -22.13 -37.40
C THR A 133 -4.88 -21.63 -37.30
N LYS A 134 -5.48 -21.69 -36.10
CA LYS A 134 -6.83 -21.17 -35.81
C LYS A 134 -6.93 -19.66 -36.02
N CYS A 135 -5.94 -18.89 -35.55
CA CYS A 135 -5.94 -17.44 -35.75
C CYS A 135 -5.68 -17.07 -37.21
N ILE A 136 -4.83 -17.84 -37.91
CA ILE A 136 -4.50 -17.59 -39.32
C ILE A 136 -5.70 -17.80 -40.24
N LYS A 137 -6.50 -18.86 -39.99
CA LYS A 137 -7.67 -19.20 -40.81
C LYS A 137 -8.94 -18.46 -40.41
N SER A 138 -8.95 -17.75 -39.28
CA SER A 138 -10.14 -17.09 -38.77
C SER A 138 -10.38 -15.77 -39.49
N LYS A 139 -11.64 -15.54 -39.90
CA LYS A 139 -12.09 -14.24 -40.43
C LYS A 139 -12.31 -13.18 -39.34
N LEU A 140 -12.31 -13.59 -38.06
CA LEU A 140 -12.61 -12.71 -36.92
C LEU A 140 -11.36 -12.31 -36.12
N ARG A 141 -10.20 -12.90 -36.42
CA ARG A 141 -8.96 -12.68 -35.64
C ARG A 141 -7.86 -12.15 -36.54
N TYR A 142 -7.54 -10.88 -36.37
CA TYR A 142 -6.57 -10.16 -37.18
C TYR A 142 -5.17 -10.12 -36.54
N CYS A 143 -4.76 -11.19 -35.85
CA CYS A 143 -3.51 -11.21 -35.09
C CYS A 143 -2.25 -10.94 -35.93
N LYS A 144 -2.31 -11.20 -37.25
CA LYS A 144 -1.21 -10.98 -38.20
C LYS A 144 -1.18 -9.58 -38.82
N GLU A 145 -2.27 -8.82 -38.72
CA GLU A 145 -2.35 -7.48 -39.32
C GLU A 145 -1.57 -6.44 -38.49
N PHE A 146 -1.45 -6.67 -37.18
CA PHE A 146 -0.68 -5.80 -36.31
C PHE A 146 0.82 -6.11 -36.40
N THR A 147 1.60 -5.15 -36.89
CA THR A 147 3.06 -5.20 -36.84
C THR A 147 3.57 -5.23 -35.40
N GLU A 148 4.76 -5.79 -35.19
CA GLU A 148 5.35 -5.88 -33.84
C GLU A 148 5.51 -4.50 -33.20
N THR A 149 5.90 -3.50 -34.00
CA THR A 149 6.00 -2.10 -33.56
C THR A 149 4.67 -1.55 -33.07
N CYS A 150 3.58 -1.80 -33.80
CA CYS A 150 2.24 -1.38 -33.40
C CYS A 150 1.83 -2.05 -32.08
N ARG A 151 2.07 -3.36 -31.94
CA ARG A 151 1.80 -4.11 -30.70
C ARG A 151 2.57 -3.52 -29.51
N GLN A 152 3.85 -3.19 -29.71
CA GLN A 152 4.68 -2.58 -28.67
C GLN A 152 4.19 -1.19 -28.26
N GLN A 153 3.77 -0.36 -29.23
CA GLN A 153 3.20 0.96 -28.95
C GLN A 153 1.91 0.86 -28.14
N ILE A 154 0.99 -0.03 -28.54
CA ILE A 154 -0.26 -0.30 -27.81
C ILE A 154 0.06 -0.76 -26.38
N PHE A 155 1.01 -1.68 -26.23
CA PHE A 155 1.40 -2.21 -24.92
C PHE A 155 1.97 -1.12 -24.00
N ASN A 156 2.94 -0.33 -24.50
CA ASN A 156 3.56 0.75 -23.73
C ASN A 156 2.51 1.80 -23.34
N LYS A 157 1.66 2.20 -24.29
CA LYS A 157 0.59 3.17 -24.02
C LYS A 157 -0.37 2.62 -22.96
N PHE A 158 -0.91 1.41 -23.14
CA PHE A 158 -1.86 0.80 -22.22
C PHE A 158 -1.34 0.76 -20.77
N TRP A 159 -0.10 0.34 -20.56
CA TRP A 159 0.49 0.23 -19.22
C TRP A 159 0.87 1.58 -18.59
N SER A 160 1.03 2.63 -19.39
CA SER A 160 1.22 4.01 -18.87
C SER A 160 -0.06 4.65 -18.33
N LEU A 161 -1.24 4.15 -18.71
CA LEU A 161 -2.54 4.73 -18.35
C LEU A 161 -3.02 4.33 -16.94
N SER A 162 -3.87 5.15 -16.35
CA SER A 162 -4.64 4.83 -15.14
C SER A 162 -5.72 3.77 -15.41
N TRP A 163 -6.37 3.26 -14.35
CA TRP A 163 -7.36 2.18 -14.50
C TRP A 163 -8.58 2.64 -15.31
N ASP A 164 -9.06 3.84 -15.05
CA ASP A 164 -10.22 4.38 -15.75
C ASP A 164 -9.88 4.76 -17.19
N GLN A 165 -8.69 5.33 -17.41
CA GLN A 165 -8.19 5.57 -18.76
C GLN A 165 -8.04 4.28 -19.58
N ARG A 166 -7.69 3.14 -18.95
CA ARG A 166 -7.66 1.84 -19.64
C ARG A 166 -9.02 1.38 -20.09
N LYS A 167 -10.06 1.55 -19.25
CA LYS A 167 -11.43 1.18 -19.63
C LYS A 167 -11.85 1.94 -20.88
N VAL A 168 -11.63 3.26 -20.88
CA VAL A 168 -11.93 4.13 -22.03
C VAL A 168 -11.09 3.74 -23.25
N PHE A 169 -9.79 3.52 -23.06
CA PHE A 169 -8.89 3.10 -24.14
C PHE A 169 -9.35 1.78 -24.78
N VAL A 170 -9.74 0.78 -23.99
CA VAL A 170 -10.25 -0.49 -24.55
C VAL A 170 -11.58 -0.26 -25.26
N ALA A 171 -12.51 0.48 -24.65
CA ALA A 171 -13.82 0.76 -25.25
C ALA A 171 -13.71 1.52 -26.58
N SER A 172 -12.72 2.41 -26.74
CA SER A 172 -12.52 3.15 -27.99
C SER A 172 -11.93 2.32 -29.13
N HIS A 173 -11.38 1.14 -28.84
CA HIS A 173 -10.75 0.25 -29.84
C HIS A 173 -11.63 -0.97 -30.17
N VAL A 174 -12.82 -1.07 -29.58
CA VAL A 174 -13.81 -2.11 -29.91
C VAL A 174 -14.92 -1.43 -30.72
N LEU A 175 -15.06 -1.82 -31.97
CA LEU A 175 -16.23 -1.44 -32.78
C LEU A 175 -17.46 -2.13 -32.18
N LYS A 176 -18.53 -1.37 -31.98
CA LYS A 176 -19.84 -1.89 -31.56
C LYS A 176 -20.58 -2.47 -32.75
#